data_AF-A0A6I3T973-F1
#
_entry.id   AF-A0A6I3T973-F1
#
_cell.length_a   1.000
_cell.length_b   1.000
_cell.length_c   1.000
_cell.angle_alpha   90.00
_cell.angle_beta   90.00
_cell.angle_gamma   90.00
#
_symmetry.space_group_name_H-M   'P 1'
#
loop_
_entity.id
_entity.type
_entity.pdbx_description
1 polymer ?
#
loop_
_entity_poly.entity_id
_entity_poly.type
_entity_poly.pdbx_seq_one_letter_code
_entity_poly.pdbx_strand_id
1 'polypeptide(L)'
;MRAKRVVAGMWMATTAAAMAAPPAPVTDKEQAAFFDFYSASHATGGLLRPQFAVTSVKGRRHVSATVDGPAQRAVLPLCRQAREAFDYDAKARRWSAAAPKQLVWVHHGSRCDAQPETPIELLAPLPDMEMLVLIQQHPTLLNNARLLMAGNTSCAPARSRGYRLRALDRARDGLPVLVFENDIGEEARIAVRKSRNELVAWSAVCTAGGR
;
A
#
# COMPACT_ATOMS: atom_id res chain seq x y z
N MET A 1 16.39 7.63 70.10
CA MET A 1 15.83 6.95 68.93
C MET A 1 16.16 7.76 67.68
N ARG A 2 17.08 7.30 66.82
CA ARG A 2 17.51 8.01 65.59
C ARG A 2 16.97 7.26 64.37
N ALA A 3 16.07 7.88 63.62
CA ALA A 3 15.52 7.33 62.38
C ALA A 3 16.46 7.64 61.20
N LYS A 4 16.97 6.60 60.53
CA LYS A 4 17.72 6.72 59.27
C LYS A 4 16.74 6.75 58.11
N ARG A 5 16.76 7.81 57.30
CA ARG A 5 16.09 7.89 56.00
C ARG A 5 16.99 7.25 54.94
N VAL A 6 16.44 6.29 54.19
CA VAL A 6 17.08 5.71 52.99
C VAL A 6 16.47 6.39 51.78
N VAL A 7 17.32 7.02 50.96
CA VAL A 7 16.93 7.59 49.66
C VAL A 7 17.24 6.54 48.60
N ALA A 8 16.19 6.00 47.97
CA ALA A 8 16.31 5.10 46.83
C ALA A 8 16.46 5.94 45.54
N GLY A 9 17.64 5.90 44.93
CA GLY A 9 17.90 6.49 43.62
C GLY A 9 17.25 5.64 42.52
N MET A 10 16.30 6.23 41.80
CA MET A 10 15.58 5.61 40.69
C MET A 10 16.46 5.62 39.43
N TRP A 11 16.86 4.44 38.95
CA TRP A 11 17.60 4.27 37.70
C TRP A 11 16.61 4.38 36.53
N MET A 12 16.75 5.39 35.68
CA MET A 12 16.07 5.43 34.38
C MET A 12 16.81 4.52 33.41
N ALA A 13 16.21 3.36 33.11
CA ALA A 13 16.61 2.53 31.98
C ALA A 13 16.01 3.14 30.70
N THR A 14 16.86 3.76 29.88
CA THR A 14 16.53 4.13 28.49
C THR A 14 16.49 2.87 27.64
N THR A 15 15.28 2.40 27.33
CA THR A 15 15.07 1.35 26.33
C THR A 15 15.27 1.94 24.93
N ALA A 16 16.45 1.71 24.36
CA ALA A 16 16.70 1.93 22.94
C ALA A 16 15.84 0.96 22.13
N ALA A 17 14.88 1.48 21.36
CA ALA A 17 14.14 0.71 20.38
C ALA A 17 15.13 0.25 19.29
N ALA A 18 15.43 -1.05 19.25
CA ALA A 18 16.21 -1.64 18.18
C ALA A 18 15.42 -1.50 16.87
N MET A 19 15.86 -0.58 16.01
CA MET A 19 15.34 -0.51 14.64
C MET A 19 15.78 -1.79 13.92
N ALA A 20 14.79 -2.60 13.52
CA ALA A 20 15.04 -3.83 12.77
C ALA A 20 15.83 -3.49 11.49
N ALA A 21 16.94 -4.19 11.28
CA ALA A 21 17.77 -4.02 10.09
C ALA A 21 16.93 -4.28 8.82
N PRO A 22 17.18 -3.53 7.72
CA PRO A 22 16.48 -3.77 6.46
C PRO A 22 16.74 -5.22 5.99
N PRO A 23 15.74 -5.88 5.39
CA PRO A 23 15.89 -7.25 4.93
C PRO A 23 16.95 -7.33 3.83
N ALA A 24 17.70 -8.43 3.79
CA ALA A 24 18.73 -8.65 2.78
C ALA A 24 18.14 -8.58 1.35
N PRO A 25 18.84 -7.95 0.38
CA PRO A 25 18.34 -7.74 -0.97
C PRO A 25 18.08 -9.06 -1.71
N VAL A 26 17.44 -8.98 -2.89
CA VAL A 26 17.24 -10.14 -3.75
C VAL A 26 18.59 -10.64 -4.27
N THR A 27 18.82 -11.94 -4.19
CA THR A 27 20.06 -12.59 -4.64
C THR A 27 20.02 -12.87 -6.14
N ASP A 28 21.18 -12.96 -6.79
CA ASP A 28 21.28 -13.28 -8.22
C ASP A 28 20.65 -14.63 -8.56
N LYS A 29 20.73 -15.60 -7.64
CA LYS A 29 20.10 -16.92 -7.80
C LYS A 29 18.57 -16.83 -7.84
N GLU A 30 17.98 -15.99 -6.99
CA GLU A 30 16.53 -15.77 -6.96
C GLU A 30 16.05 -15.06 -8.24
N GLN A 31 16.83 -14.09 -8.73
CA GLN A 31 16.55 -13.39 -9.99
C GLN A 31 16.66 -14.34 -11.19
N ALA A 32 17.72 -15.14 -11.28
CA ALA A 32 17.89 -16.12 -12.34
C ALA A 32 16.72 -17.14 -12.36
N ALA A 33 16.38 -17.68 -11.18
CA ALA A 33 15.24 -18.59 -11.04
C ALA A 33 13.90 -17.93 -11.44
N PHE A 34 13.76 -16.62 -11.26
CA PHE A 34 12.58 -15.89 -11.72
C PHE A 34 12.52 -15.84 -13.25
N PHE A 35 13.63 -15.50 -13.91
CA PHE A 35 13.69 -15.45 -15.37
C PHE A 35 13.40 -16.82 -16.01
N ASP A 36 13.94 -17.90 -15.43
CA ASP A 36 13.67 -19.27 -15.88
C ASP A 36 12.18 -19.61 -15.74
N PHE A 37 11.59 -19.31 -14.58
CA PHE A 37 10.16 -19.53 -14.32
C PHE A 37 9.26 -18.70 -15.27
N TYR A 38 9.58 -17.43 -15.45
CA TYR A 38 8.76 -16.50 -16.22
C TYR A 38 8.79 -16.83 -17.71
N SER A 39 9.97 -17.11 -18.26
CA SER A 39 10.15 -17.46 -19.67
C SER A 39 9.54 -18.82 -20.06
N ALA A 40 9.42 -19.75 -19.12
CA ALA A 40 8.74 -21.03 -19.35
C ALA A 40 7.21 -20.88 -19.56
N SER A 41 6.62 -19.80 -19.04
CA SER A 41 5.16 -19.58 -19.04
C SER A 41 4.71 -18.41 -19.92
N HIS A 42 5.63 -17.52 -20.30
CA HIS A 42 5.34 -16.34 -21.11
C HIS A 42 6.22 -16.33 -22.36
N ALA A 43 5.59 -16.40 -23.54
CA ALA A 43 6.29 -16.12 -24.79
C ALA A 43 6.87 -14.71 -24.68
N THR A 44 8.17 -14.56 -24.90
CA THR A 44 8.98 -13.34 -24.72
C THR A 44 8.57 -12.22 -25.68
N GLY A 45 7.35 -11.72 -25.54
CA GLY A 45 6.79 -10.59 -26.25
C GLY A 45 7.08 -9.28 -25.51
N GLY A 46 8.32 -8.81 -25.60
CA GLY A 46 8.69 -7.41 -25.41
C GLY A 46 8.85 -6.91 -23.96
N LEU A 47 10.10 -6.60 -23.60
CA LEU A 47 10.54 -5.51 -22.70
C LEU A 47 9.91 -5.33 -21.30
N LEU A 48 9.23 -6.32 -20.74
CA LEU A 48 8.76 -6.20 -19.36
C LEU A 48 9.91 -6.55 -18.40
N ARG A 49 10.60 -5.52 -17.90
CA ARG A 49 11.62 -5.69 -16.85
C ARG A 49 10.92 -5.99 -15.52
N PRO A 50 11.15 -7.17 -14.92
CA PRO A 50 10.61 -7.44 -13.60
C PRO A 50 11.21 -6.47 -12.58
N GLN A 51 10.35 -6.00 -11.67
CA GLN A 51 10.75 -5.24 -10.50
C GLN A 51 10.72 -6.18 -9.30
N PHE A 52 11.82 -6.23 -8.55
CA PHE A 52 11.94 -7.09 -7.38
C PHE A 52 11.80 -6.27 -6.10
N ALA A 53 11.07 -6.83 -5.13
CA ALA A 53 10.92 -6.22 -3.81
C ALA A 53 11.15 -7.27 -2.72
N VAL A 54 11.90 -6.87 -1.69
CA VAL A 54 12.05 -7.67 -0.47
C VAL A 54 11.34 -6.96 0.67
N THR A 55 10.38 -7.65 1.26
CA THR A 55 9.67 -7.20 2.46
C THR A 55 9.95 -8.17 3.61
N SER A 56 9.60 -7.75 4.82
CA SER A 56 9.47 -8.67 5.94
C SER A 56 7.98 -8.90 6.15
N VAL A 57 7.56 -10.16 6.28
CA VAL A 57 6.18 -10.54 6.61
C VAL A 57 6.25 -11.41 7.85
N LYS A 58 5.70 -10.93 8.97
CA LYS A 58 5.77 -11.63 10.27
C LYS A 58 7.23 -11.92 10.69
N GLY A 59 8.12 -10.97 10.44
CA GLY A 59 9.55 -11.08 10.75
C GLY A 59 10.34 -12.02 9.83
N ARG A 60 9.74 -12.53 8.74
CA ARG A 60 10.42 -13.38 7.75
C ARG A 60 10.63 -12.63 6.46
N ARG A 61 11.81 -12.78 5.87
CA ARG A 61 12.14 -12.26 4.54
C ARG A 61 11.18 -12.85 3.51
N HIS A 62 10.43 -11.97 2.85
CA HIS A 62 9.53 -12.27 1.75
C HIS A 62 10.09 -11.61 0.49
N VAL A 63 10.24 -12.40 -0.58
CA VAL A 63 10.74 -11.90 -1.86
C VAL A 63 9.61 -11.99 -2.86
N SER A 64 9.38 -10.88 -3.55
CA SER A 64 8.33 -10.76 -4.56
C SER A 64 8.90 -10.14 -5.83
N ALA A 65 8.25 -10.43 -6.95
CA ALA A 65 8.52 -9.82 -8.24
C ALA A 65 7.21 -9.31 -8.84
N THR A 66 7.28 -8.21 -9.56
CA THR A 66 6.15 -7.67 -10.31
C THR A 66 6.54 -7.39 -11.74
N VAL A 67 5.63 -7.68 -12.66
CA VAL A 67 5.82 -7.43 -14.09
C VAL A 67 4.66 -6.57 -14.56
N ASP A 68 4.99 -5.37 -15.04
CA ASP A 68 4.00 -4.40 -15.47
C ASP A 68 3.66 -4.57 -16.94
N GLY A 69 2.39 -4.79 -17.25
CA GLY A 69 1.91 -4.84 -18.63
C GLY A 69 1.86 -3.45 -19.30
N PRO A 70 1.42 -3.38 -20.57
CA PRO A 70 1.26 -2.11 -21.25
C PRO A 70 0.20 -1.25 -20.55
N ALA A 71 0.56 0.00 -20.26
CA ALA A 71 -0.37 0.98 -19.74
C ALA A 71 -1.36 1.42 -20.83
N GLN A 72 -2.64 1.53 -20.46
CA GLN A 72 -3.75 1.83 -21.34
C GLN A 72 -4.58 2.98 -20.79
N ARG A 73 -5.19 3.75 -21.70
CA ARG A 73 -6.17 4.77 -21.31
C ARG A 73 -7.50 4.11 -20.96
N ALA A 74 -8.02 4.40 -19.78
CA ALA A 74 -9.36 3.98 -19.39
C ALA A 74 -10.41 4.97 -19.91
N VAL A 75 -10.30 6.20 -19.42
CA VAL A 75 -11.07 7.38 -19.83
C VAL A 75 -10.13 8.59 -19.70
N LEU A 76 -10.34 9.72 -20.36
CA LEU A 76 -9.52 10.90 -20.07
C LEU A 76 -9.94 11.50 -18.72
N PRO A 77 -9.03 11.80 -17.77
CA PRO A 77 -7.56 11.63 -17.77
C PRO A 77 -7.04 10.38 -17.01
N LEU A 78 -7.85 9.34 -16.83
CA LEU A 78 -7.49 8.12 -16.11
C LEU A 78 -6.72 7.10 -16.97
N CYS A 79 -5.54 6.71 -16.49
CA CYS A 79 -4.74 5.60 -17.00
C CYS A 79 -4.90 4.36 -16.13
N ARG A 80 -4.78 3.18 -16.75
CA ARG A 80 -4.79 1.86 -16.09
C ARG A 80 -3.65 0.99 -16.60
N GLN A 81 -3.13 0.14 -15.75
CA GLN A 81 -2.06 -0.79 -16.11
C GLN A 81 -2.23 -2.09 -15.32
N ALA A 82 -2.20 -3.22 -16.02
CA ALA A 82 -2.16 -4.53 -15.39
C ALA A 82 -0.76 -4.78 -14.82
N ARG A 83 -0.69 -5.36 -13.62
CA ARG A 83 0.54 -5.75 -12.96
C ARG A 83 0.43 -7.20 -12.54
N GLU A 84 1.26 -8.05 -13.12
CA GLU A 84 1.44 -9.42 -12.63
C GLU A 84 2.30 -9.38 -11.36
N ALA A 85 1.97 -10.24 -10.41
CA ALA A 85 2.69 -10.34 -9.15
C ALA A 85 3.10 -11.80 -8.92
N PHE A 86 4.26 -11.98 -8.33
CA PHE A 86 4.86 -13.28 -8.08
C PHE A 86 5.51 -13.28 -6.71
N ASP A 87 5.41 -14.42 -6.04
CA ASP A 87 6.01 -14.64 -4.72
C ASP A 87 7.01 -15.78 -4.80
N TYR A 88 8.12 -15.63 -4.08
CA TYR A 88 9.15 -16.65 -3.97
C TYR A 88 9.00 -17.45 -2.68
N ASP A 89 8.83 -18.76 -2.82
CA ASP A 89 8.87 -19.70 -1.69
C ASP A 89 10.33 -20.09 -1.41
N ALA A 90 10.89 -19.52 -0.33
CA ALA A 90 12.26 -19.80 0.08
C ALA A 90 12.51 -21.27 0.49
N LYS A 91 11.48 -22.01 0.94
CA LYS A 91 11.61 -23.42 1.33
C LYS A 91 11.67 -24.33 0.11
N ALA A 92 10.76 -24.12 -0.83
CA ALA A 92 10.69 -24.89 -2.07
C ALA A 92 11.61 -24.33 -3.17
N ARG A 93 12.24 -23.18 -2.94
CA ARG A 93 13.10 -22.44 -3.87
C ARG A 93 12.45 -22.25 -5.24
N ARG A 94 11.18 -21.86 -5.24
CA ARG A 94 10.37 -21.74 -6.45
C ARG A 94 9.54 -20.48 -6.44
N TRP A 95 9.28 -19.97 -7.63
CA TRP A 95 8.34 -18.87 -7.85
C TRP A 95 6.93 -19.41 -8.09
N SER A 96 5.95 -18.61 -7.70
CA SER A 96 4.54 -18.86 -7.99
C SER A 96 3.82 -17.55 -8.31
N ALA A 97 2.83 -17.62 -9.20
CA ALA A 97 1.96 -16.49 -9.49
C ALA A 97 1.12 -16.14 -8.25
N ALA A 98 1.06 -14.85 -7.94
CA ALA A 98 0.15 -14.26 -6.98
C ALA A 98 -1.06 -13.66 -7.70
N ALA A 99 -2.01 -13.12 -6.95
CA ALA A 99 -3.16 -12.43 -7.54
C ALA A 99 -2.68 -11.24 -8.39
N PRO A 100 -3.16 -11.10 -9.64
CA PRO A 100 -2.81 -9.96 -10.47
C PRO A 100 -3.37 -8.69 -9.84
N LYS A 101 -2.65 -7.60 -10.06
CA LYS A 101 -2.97 -6.27 -9.56
C LYS A 101 -3.34 -5.36 -10.72
N GLN A 102 -4.08 -4.32 -10.40
CA GLN A 102 -4.38 -3.26 -11.34
C GLN A 102 -3.96 -1.92 -10.73
N LEU A 103 -3.22 -1.15 -11.52
CA LEU A 103 -2.74 0.17 -11.15
C LEU A 103 -3.54 1.22 -11.91
N VAL A 104 -3.81 2.35 -11.26
CA VAL A 104 -4.47 3.50 -11.85
C VAL A 104 -3.80 4.80 -11.44
N TRP A 105 -3.82 5.78 -12.33
CA TRP A 105 -3.35 7.14 -12.05
C TRP A 105 -3.97 8.14 -13.02
N VAL A 106 -3.89 9.42 -12.65
CA VAL A 106 -4.34 10.52 -13.50
C VAL A 106 -3.18 11.01 -14.34
N HIS A 107 -3.38 11.08 -15.66
CA HIS A 107 -2.44 11.64 -16.62
C HIS A 107 -3.19 12.32 -17.78
N HIS A 108 -2.96 13.63 -17.93
CA HIS A 108 -3.65 14.49 -18.90
C HIS A 108 -3.09 14.41 -20.33
N GLY A 109 -1.91 13.81 -20.53
CA GLY A 109 -1.37 13.57 -21.87
C GLY A 109 -2.21 12.58 -22.66
N SER A 110 -1.96 12.49 -23.98
CA SER A 110 -2.71 11.62 -24.89
C SER A 110 -2.34 10.13 -24.76
N ARG A 111 -1.15 9.82 -24.23
CA ARG A 111 -0.67 8.45 -23.95
C ARG A 111 -0.48 8.22 -22.44
N CYS A 112 -0.46 6.95 -22.01
CA CYS A 112 -0.25 6.55 -20.63
C CYS A 112 1.19 6.03 -20.44
N ASP A 113 2.16 6.79 -20.92
CA ASP A 113 3.57 6.40 -21.06
C ASP A 113 4.41 6.65 -19.79
N ALA A 114 3.98 7.57 -18.92
CA ALA A 114 4.64 7.83 -17.64
C ALA A 114 3.80 7.30 -16.47
N GLN A 115 4.12 6.08 -16.02
CA GLN A 115 3.64 5.58 -14.73
C GLN A 115 4.32 6.40 -13.60
N PRO A 116 3.56 6.96 -12.64
CA PRO A 116 4.16 7.65 -11.51
C PRO A 116 4.88 6.67 -10.58
N GLU A 117 5.79 7.18 -9.75
CA GLU A 117 6.49 6.37 -8.74
C GLU A 117 5.52 5.66 -7.78
N THR A 118 4.42 6.34 -7.44
CA THR A 118 3.38 5.85 -6.53
C THR A 118 2.03 5.80 -7.24
N PRO A 119 1.81 4.82 -8.15
CA PRO A 119 0.50 4.61 -8.73
C PRO A 119 -0.47 4.09 -7.67
N ILE A 120 -1.76 4.27 -7.91
CA ILE A 120 -2.81 3.84 -6.98
C ILE A 120 -3.21 2.42 -7.34
N GLU A 121 -3.19 1.50 -6.37
CA GLU A 121 -3.62 0.12 -6.59
C GLU A 121 -5.16 0.02 -6.54
N LEU A 122 -5.75 -0.82 -7.38
CA LEU A 122 -7.17 -1.12 -7.37
C LEU A 122 -7.38 -2.49 -6.72
N LEU A 123 -7.85 -2.50 -5.47
CA LEU A 123 -8.07 -3.72 -4.68
C LEU A 123 -9.42 -4.37 -4.96
N ALA A 124 -10.39 -3.59 -5.45
CA ALA A 124 -11.68 -4.07 -5.89
C ALA A 124 -12.13 -3.32 -7.16
N PRO A 125 -12.90 -3.95 -8.06
CA PRO A 125 -13.37 -3.29 -9.28
C PRO A 125 -14.23 -2.05 -8.97
N LEU A 126 -13.86 -0.91 -9.54
CA LEU A 126 -14.61 0.34 -9.48
C LEU A 126 -14.88 0.86 -10.92
N PRO A 127 -16.01 1.53 -11.17
CA PRO A 127 -16.25 2.24 -12.43
C PRO A 127 -15.22 3.34 -12.68
N ASP A 128 -14.84 3.54 -13.95
CA ASP A 128 -13.81 4.50 -14.35
C ASP A 128 -14.08 5.93 -13.87
N MET A 129 -15.33 6.40 -13.98
CA MET A 129 -15.71 7.74 -13.50
C MET A 129 -15.68 7.84 -11.97
N GLU A 130 -16.02 6.77 -11.26
CA GLU A 130 -15.95 6.74 -9.79
C GLU A 130 -14.49 6.81 -9.33
N MET A 131 -13.60 6.02 -9.95
CA MET A 131 -12.16 6.09 -9.69
C MET A 131 -11.62 7.50 -9.90
N LEU A 132 -11.96 8.15 -11.01
CA LEU A 132 -11.50 9.50 -11.31
C LEU A 132 -11.92 10.50 -10.23
N VAL A 133 -13.20 10.49 -9.83
CA VAL A 133 -13.71 11.40 -8.80
C VAL A 133 -13.05 11.14 -7.45
N LEU A 134 -12.87 9.87 -7.06
CA LEU A 134 -12.19 9.50 -5.81
C LEU A 134 -10.75 10.01 -5.80
N ILE A 135 -10.00 9.79 -6.88
CA ILE A 135 -8.61 10.25 -7.01
C ILE A 135 -8.53 11.77 -6.99
N GLN A 136 -9.47 12.49 -7.60
CA GLN A 136 -9.45 13.96 -7.58
C GLN A 136 -9.82 14.53 -6.21
N GLN A 137 -10.78 13.92 -5.51
CA GLN A 137 -11.31 14.44 -4.25
C GLN A 137 -10.60 13.90 -3.00
N HIS A 138 -9.64 12.98 -3.14
CA HIS A 138 -8.99 12.32 -1.99
C HIS A 138 -8.39 13.27 -0.95
N PRO A 139 -7.77 14.43 -1.27
CA PRO A 139 -7.22 15.30 -0.24
C PRO A 139 -8.31 15.89 0.66
N THR A 140 -9.42 16.31 0.05
CA THR A 140 -10.61 16.83 0.76
C THR A 140 -11.28 15.74 1.59
N LEU A 141 -11.43 14.54 1.03
CA LEU A 141 -12.02 13.39 1.73
C LEU A 141 -11.20 12.98 2.94
N LEU A 142 -9.87 12.91 2.81
CA LEU A 142 -8.96 12.64 3.92
C LEU A 142 -9.07 13.74 5.00
N ASN A 143 -9.09 15.01 4.61
CA ASN A 143 -9.19 16.11 5.56
C ASN A 143 -10.50 16.05 6.36
N ASN A 144 -11.62 15.77 5.70
CA ASN A 144 -12.92 15.60 6.35
C ASN A 144 -12.94 14.35 7.26
N ALA A 145 -12.27 13.28 6.86
CA ALA A 145 -12.16 12.05 7.63
C ALA A 145 -11.35 12.21 8.93
N ARG A 146 -10.47 13.22 9.06
CA ARG A 146 -9.67 13.44 10.28
C ARG A 146 -10.52 13.63 11.54
N LEU A 147 -11.74 14.17 11.41
CA LEU A 147 -12.70 14.26 12.51
C LEU A 147 -13.23 12.88 12.92
N LEU A 148 -13.55 12.03 11.93
CA LEU A 148 -13.96 10.64 12.19
C LEU A 148 -12.82 9.85 12.84
N MET A 149 -11.58 10.07 12.40
CA MET A 149 -10.38 9.47 12.97
C MET A 149 -10.15 9.93 14.41
N ALA A 150 -10.47 11.19 14.77
CA ALA A 150 -10.34 11.68 16.13
C ALA A 150 -11.32 10.99 17.10
N GLY A 151 -12.53 10.64 16.63
CA GLY A 151 -13.52 9.90 17.41
C GLY A 151 -13.29 8.38 17.46
N ASN A 152 -12.38 7.83 16.66
CA ASN A 152 -12.03 6.41 16.64
C ASN A 152 -10.70 6.20 17.38
N THR A 153 -10.73 5.49 18.52
CA THR A 153 -9.55 5.25 19.36
C THR A 153 -8.40 4.55 18.64
N SER A 154 -8.69 3.70 17.64
CA SER A 154 -7.67 3.05 16.80
C SER A 154 -7.02 3.99 15.79
N CYS A 155 -7.71 5.07 15.40
CA CYS A 155 -7.22 6.05 14.43
C CYS A 155 -6.63 7.30 15.10
N ALA A 156 -7.10 7.64 16.30
CA ALA A 156 -6.78 8.89 16.97
C ALA A 156 -5.26 9.17 17.10
N PRO A 157 -4.39 8.18 17.39
CA PRO A 157 -2.93 8.42 17.47
C PRO A 157 -2.29 8.84 16.14
N ALA A 158 -2.86 8.38 15.02
CA ALA A 158 -2.30 8.56 13.69
C ALA A 158 -3.01 9.64 12.85
N ARG A 159 -4.04 10.32 13.39
CA ARG A 159 -4.91 11.25 12.63
C ARG A 159 -4.20 12.44 11.99
N SER A 160 -3.10 12.90 12.59
CA SER A 160 -2.33 14.07 12.13
C SER A 160 -1.14 13.69 11.24
N ARG A 161 -0.94 12.40 10.97
CA ARG A 161 0.18 11.93 10.13
C ARG A 161 0.01 12.39 8.68
N GLY A 162 1.13 12.39 7.97
CA GLY A 162 1.15 12.53 6.52
C GLY A 162 0.66 11.23 5.90
N TYR A 163 -0.47 11.31 5.19
CA TYR A 163 -1.03 10.18 4.47
C TYR A 163 -0.94 10.42 2.97
N ARG A 164 -0.65 9.37 2.22
CA ARG A 164 -0.75 9.34 0.76
C ARG A 164 -1.83 8.34 0.35
N LEU A 165 -2.53 8.62 -0.75
CA LEU A 165 -3.47 7.65 -1.32
C LEU A 165 -2.66 6.50 -1.92
N ARG A 166 -2.88 5.28 -1.43
CA ARG A 166 -2.16 4.07 -1.88
C ARG A 166 -3.05 3.16 -2.71
N ALA A 167 -4.33 3.04 -2.36
CA ALA A 167 -5.25 2.19 -3.11
C ALA A 167 -6.70 2.67 -3.08
N LEU A 168 -7.48 2.16 -4.03
CA LEU A 168 -8.93 2.22 -4.05
C LEU A 168 -9.49 0.82 -3.84
N ASP A 169 -10.55 0.73 -3.05
CA ASP A 169 -11.19 -0.53 -2.68
C ASP A 169 -12.72 -0.35 -2.59
N ARG A 170 -13.42 -1.41 -2.21
CA ARG A 170 -14.85 -1.41 -1.93
C ARG A 170 -15.12 -2.13 -0.61
N ALA A 171 -15.85 -1.47 0.27
CA ALA A 171 -16.31 -2.06 1.52
C ALA A 171 -17.36 -3.14 1.26
N ARG A 172 -17.63 -3.98 2.27
CA ARG A 172 -18.61 -5.09 2.16
C ARG A 172 -20.04 -4.61 1.91
N ASP A 173 -20.36 -3.40 2.33
CA ASP A 173 -21.64 -2.71 2.09
C ASP A 173 -21.71 -2.05 0.70
N GLY A 174 -20.67 -2.23 -0.13
CA GLY A 174 -20.59 -1.69 -1.48
C GLY A 174 -20.06 -0.27 -1.58
N LEU A 175 -19.79 0.41 -0.45
CA LEU A 175 -19.26 1.76 -0.46
C LEU A 175 -17.82 1.78 -0.99
N PRO A 176 -17.44 2.76 -1.84
CA PRO A 176 -16.05 2.93 -2.22
C PRO A 176 -15.19 3.28 -1.01
N VAL A 177 -13.95 2.80 -1.02
CA VAL A 177 -12.99 3.02 0.05
C VAL A 177 -11.71 3.59 -0.53
N LEU A 178 -11.22 4.68 0.07
CA LEU A 178 -9.87 5.17 -0.14
C LEU A 178 -8.96 4.55 0.92
N VAL A 179 -7.90 3.88 0.49
CA VAL A 179 -6.88 3.31 1.36
C VAL A 179 -5.66 4.22 1.34
N PHE A 180 -5.41 4.85 2.47
CA PHE A 180 -4.27 5.70 2.69
C PHE A 180 -3.19 4.96 3.49
N GLU A 181 -1.94 5.31 3.24
CA GLU A 181 -0.78 4.83 3.98
C GLU A 181 0.02 6.03 4.52
N ASN A 182 0.57 5.92 5.72
CA ASN A 182 1.46 6.91 6.30
C ASN A 182 2.95 6.52 6.23
N ASP A 183 3.82 7.41 6.68
CA ASP A 183 5.28 7.28 6.68
C ASP A 183 5.82 6.12 7.52
N ILE A 184 5.05 5.64 8.50
CA ILE A 184 5.41 4.51 9.37
C ILE A 184 4.72 3.19 8.96
N GLY A 185 4.01 3.22 7.84
CA GLY A 185 3.35 2.07 7.20
C GLY A 185 1.95 1.75 7.70
N GLU A 186 1.35 2.57 8.57
CA GLU A 186 -0.03 2.34 9.02
C GLU A 186 -1.03 2.73 7.93
N GLU A 187 -2.12 1.97 7.87
CA GLU A 187 -3.17 2.19 6.88
C GLU A 187 -4.39 2.85 7.52
N ALA A 188 -4.97 3.83 6.81
CA ALA A 188 -6.27 4.40 7.09
C ALA A 188 -7.22 4.13 5.92
N ARG A 189 -8.30 3.41 6.19
CA ARG A 189 -9.32 3.01 5.21
C ARG A 189 -10.55 3.87 5.43
N ILE A 190 -10.85 4.73 4.47
CA ILE A 190 -11.93 5.71 4.54
C ILE A 190 -13.03 5.29 3.58
N ALA A 191 -14.16 4.82 4.11
CA ALA A 191 -15.34 4.59 3.28
C ALA A 191 -16.02 5.91 2.95
N VAL A 192 -16.48 6.06 1.72
CA VAL A 192 -17.16 7.27 1.26
C VAL A 192 -18.55 6.95 0.78
N ARG A 193 -19.45 7.91 0.97
CA ARG A 193 -20.81 7.84 0.43
C ARG A 193 -21.09 9.08 -0.38
N LYS A 194 -21.98 8.94 -1.36
CA LYS A 194 -22.56 10.10 -2.03
C LYS A 194 -23.63 10.71 -1.12
N SER A 195 -23.50 12.00 -0.84
CA SER A 195 -24.51 12.80 -0.14
C SER A 195 -24.88 13.97 -1.05
N ARG A 196 -26.14 13.97 -1.52
CA ARG A 196 -26.60 14.90 -2.57
C ARG A 196 -25.68 14.80 -3.81
N ASN A 197 -24.82 15.79 -4.04
CA ASN A 197 -23.90 15.86 -5.17
C ASN A 197 -22.41 15.82 -4.76
N GLU A 198 -22.12 15.49 -3.51
CA GLU A 198 -20.75 15.47 -2.98
C GLU A 198 -20.40 14.10 -2.42
N LEU A 199 -19.12 13.74 -2.50
CA LEU A 199 -18.59 12.61 -1.73
C LEU A 199 -18.27 13.09 -0.32
N VAL A 200 -18.74 12.33 0.67
CA VAL A 200 -18.45 12.59 2.08
C VAL A 200 -17.83 11.36 2.71
N ALA A 201 -16.83 11.60 3.56
CA ALA A 201 -16.26 10.56 4.40
C ALA A 201 -17.35 10.03 5.35
N TRP A 202 -17.53 8.72 5.38
CA TRP A 202 -18.59 8.06 6.13
C TRP A 202 -18.06 7.31 7.35
N SER A 203 -16.97 6.56 7.17
CA SER A 203 -16.31 5.84 8.25
C SER A 203 -14.80 5.80 8.03
N ALA A 204 -14.07 5.61 9.12
CA ALA A 204 -12.61 5.49 9.12
C ALA A 204 -12.21 4.27 9.96
N VAL A 205 -11.40 3.40 9.38
CA VAL A 205 -10.78 2.26 10.05
C VAL A 205 -9.27 2.39 9.90
N CYS A 206 -8.53 2.31 11.01
CA CYS A 206 -7.08 2.38 10.99
C CYS A 206 -6.49 1.09 11.55
N THR A 207 -5.48 0.58 10.87
CA THR A 207 -4.76 -0.62 11.26
C THR A 207 -3.28 -0.32 11.29
N ALA A 208 -2.61 -0.81 12.33
CA ALA A 208 -1.16 -0.82 12.35
C ALA A 208 -0.66 -1.52 11.09
N GLY A 209 0.31 -0.92 10.40
CA GLY A 209 0.86 -1.44 9.16
C GLY A 209 1.27 -2.89 9.30
N GLY A 210 0.82 -3.74 8.39
CA GLY A 210 1.26 -5.13 8.31
C GLY A 210 2.73 -5.19 7.88
N ARG A 211 3.64 -5.14 8.85
CA ARG A 211 5.02 -5.61 8.73
C ARG A 211 5.12 -7.03 9.29
#